data_AF-A0A2E8YZY2-F1
#
_entry.id   AF-A0A2E8YZY2-F1
#
_cell.length_a   1.000
_cell.length_b   1.000
_cell.length_c   1.000
_cell.angle_alpha   90.00
_cell.angle_beta   90.00
_cell.angle_gamma   90.00
#
_symmetry.space_group_name_H-M   'P 1'
#
loop_
_entity.id
_entity.type
_entity.pdbx_description
1 polymer ?
#
loop_
_entity_poly.entity_id
_entity_poly.type
_entity_poly.pdbx_seq_one_letter_code
_entity_poly.pdbx_strand_id
1 'polypeptide(L)'
;MTSDDRASKPATLDDVRGLGTIPVWHPTKPDAADVLGCSRNLAYRMAERGEIPTIRLGSRVVVPVPALLRMLGEDAVLIADRAETAGQAGSSHDGPRVSLTDERA
;
A
#
# COMPACT_ATOMS: atom_id res chain seq x y z
N MET A 1 -15.27 18.12 16.08
CA MET A 1 -14.94 16.76 15.62
C MET A 1 -14.78 16.84 14.13
N THR A 2 -13.55 17.09 13.69
CA THR A 2 -13.22 17.47 12.32
C THR A 2 -13.61 16.36 11.37
N SER A 3 -14.52 16.67 10.45
CA SER A 3 -14.96 15.77 9.40
C SER A 3 -13.74 15.15 8.72
N ASP A 4 -13.80 13.82 8.69
CA ASP A 4 -12.94 12.91 7.99
C ASP A 4 -12.91 13.29 6.50
N ASP A 5 -11.77 13.79 6.04
CA ASP A 5 -11.45 14.23 4.68
C ASP A 5 -11.32 13.00 3.74
N ARG A 6 -12.34 12.13 3.77
CA ARG A 6 -12.39 10.84 3.07
C ARG A 6 -12.52 10.98 1.54
N ALA A 7 -12.23 12.16 1.00
CA ALA A 7 -12.41 12.52 -0.42
C ALA A 7 -11.08 12.71 -1.18
N SER A 8 -9.93 12.57 -0.53
CA SER A 8 -8.67 12.39 -1.26
C SER A 8 -8.46 10.90 -1.53
N LYS A 9 -8.16 10.55 -2.78
CA LYS A 9 -7.87 9.17 -3.19
C LYS A 9 -6.82 8.58 -2.24
N PRO A 10 -7.10 7.48 -1.51
CA PRO A 10 -6.11 6.89 -0.62
C PRO A 10 -4.92 6.46 -1.46
N ALA A 11 -3.71 6.68 -0.93
CA ALA A 11 -2.50 6.24 -1.58
C ALA A 11 -2.54 4.73 -1.83
N THR A 12 -2.32 4.35 -3.08
CA THR A 12 -2.27 2.96 -3.52
C THR A 12 -0.85 2.42 -3.42
N LEU A 13 -0.74 1.11 -3.54
CA LEU A 13 0.55 0.43 -3.58
C LEU A 13 1.45 0.97 -4.70
N ASP A 14 0.89 1.21 -5.90
CA ASP A 14 1.63 1.76 -7.03
C ASP A 14 2.14 3.17 -6.79
N ASP A 15 1.43 3.98 -5.99
CA ASP A 15 1.86 5.34 -5.62
C ASP A 15 3.12 5.33 -4.73
N VAL A 16 3.37 4.23 -4.00
CA VAL A 16 4.50 4.14 -3.05
C VAL A 16 5.66 3.30 -3.54
N ARG A 17 5.48 2.39 -4.52
CA ARG A 17 6.53 1.44 -4.99
C ARG A 17 7.88 2.09 -5.34
N GLY A 18 7.89 3.32 -5.83
CA GLY A 18 9.12 4.05 -6.19
C GLY A 18 9.78 4.83 -5.06
N LEU A 19 9.18 4.86 -3.87
CA LEU A 19 9.68 5.63 -2.73
C LEU A 19 10.57 4.77 -1.83
N GLY A 20 11.53 5.39 -1.15
CA GLY A 20 12.36 4.69 -0.15
C GLY A 20 11.62 4.50 1.19
N THR A 21 10.97 5.54 1.66
CA THR A 21 10.26 5.58 2.95
C THR A 21 9.00 6.43 2.85
N ILE A 22 7.96 6.06 3.58
CA ILE A 22 6.74 6.84 3.72
C ILE A 22 6.43 7.08 5.21
N PRO A 23 5.74 8.16 5.57
CA PRO A 23 5.28 8.37 6.95
C PRO A 23 4.25 7.29 7.34
N VAL A 24 4.09 7.09 8.65
CA VAL A 24 3.02 6.22 9.19
C VAL A 24 1.64 6.77 8.82
N TRP A 25 1.46 8.10 8.90
CA TRP A 25 0.27 8.81 8.46
C TRP A 25 0.62 10.24 8.04
N HIS A 26 -0.03 10.76 7.01
CA HIS A 26 0.09 12.12 6.54
C HIS A 26 -1.22 12.59 5.85
N PRO A 27 -1.71 13.81 6.13
CA PRO A 27 -2.99 14.26 5.58
C PRO A 27 -3.02 14.43 4.05
N THR A 28 -1.86 14.63 3.41
CA THR A 28 -1.77 14.98 1.98
C THR A 28 -0.71 14.21 1.18
N LYS A 29 0.04 13.31 1.82
CA LYS A 29 1.14 12.59 1.16
C LYS A 29 0.84 11.11 1.26
N PRO A 30 1.35 10.30 0.31
CA PRO A 30 1.28 8.86 0.45
C PRO A 30 1.84 8.39 1.79
N ASP A 31 1.07 7.58 2.48
CA ASP A 31 1.40 7.08 3.82
C ASP A 31 1.02 5.61 3.98
N ALA A 32 1.51 4.99 5.05
CA ALA A 32 1.26 3.58 5.30
C ALA A 32 -0.18 3.29 5.74
N ALA A 33 -0.87 4.25 6.36
CA ALA A 33 -2.24 4.05 6.82
C ALA A 33 -3.21 3.89 5.64
N ASP A 34 -3.04 4.71 4.61
CA ASP A 34 -3.80 4.64 3.36
C ASP A 34 -3.53 3.34 2.61
N VAL A 35 -2.25 2.99 2.43
CA VAL A 35 -1.84 1.75 1.73
C VAL A 35 -2.40 0.50 2.43
N LEU A 36 -2.46 0.52 3.77
CA LEU A 36 -3.00 -0.58 4.58
C LEU A 36 -4.52 -0.51 4.80
N GLY A 37 -5.19 0.57 4.35
CA GLY A 37 -6.62 0.75 4.54
C GLY A 37 -7.05 0.90 6.01
N CYS A 38 -6.23 1.54 6.85
CA CYS A 38 -6.48 1.69 8.29
C CYS A 38 -6.56 3.15 8.73
N SER A 39 -7.17 3.42 9.90
CA SER A 39 -7.25 4.78 10.43
C SER A 39 -5.90 5.26 10.97
N ARG A 40 -5.69 6.58 11.00
CA ARG A 40 -4.52 7.22 11.64
C ARG A 40 -4.18 6.63 13.00
N ASN A 41 -5.18 6.52 13.89
CA ASN A 41 -4.96 6.02 15.25
C ASN A 41 -4.59 4.53 15.26
N LEU A 42 -5.13 3.73 14.34
CA LEU A 42 -4.74 2.33 14.22
C LEU A 42 -3.30 2.22 13.68
N ALA A 43 -2.94 2.99 12.64
CA ALA A 43 -1.59 3.01 12.08
C ALA A 43 -0.50 3.31 13.12
N TYR A 44 -0.69 4.34 13.95
CA TYR A 44 0.27 4.64 15.01
C TYR A 44 0.33 3.55 16.09
N ARG A 45 -0.80 2.95 16.48
CA ARG A 45 -0.79 1.83 17.43
C ARG A 45 -0.08 0.59 16.86
N MET A 46 -0.28 0.29 15.59
CA MET A 46 0.45 -0.79 14.90
C MET A 46 1.95 -0.48 14.85
N ALA A 47 2.34 0.77 14.58
CA ALA A 47 3.73 1.21 14.59
C ALA A 47 4.37 1.03 15.98
N GLU A 48 3.69 1.47 17.04
CA GLU A 48 4.15 1.33 18.43
C GLU A 48 4.28 -0.14 18.86
N ARG A 49 3.36 -1.00 18.39
CA ARG A 49 3.36 -2.44 18.66
C ARG A 49 4.34 -3.22 17.77
N GLY A 50 4.93 -2.57 16.76
CA GLY A 50 5.82 -3.21 15.79
C GLY A 50 5.11 -4.16 14.82
N GLU A 51 3.80 -4.00 14.63
CA GLU A 51 3.02 -4.81 13.68
C GLU A 51 3.29 -4.38 12.22
N ILE A 52 3.70 -3.13 12.01
CA ILE A 52 4.15 -2.63 10.71
C ILE A 52 5.65 -2.31 10.74
N PRO A 53 6.36 -2.52 9.62
CA PRO A 53 7.81 -2.31 9.58
C PRO A 53 8.13 -0.82 9.70
N THR A 54 8.61 -0.38 10.86
CA THR A 54 8.94 1.03 11.11
C THR A 54 10.40 1.20 11.49
N ILE A 55 10.95 2.35 11.13
CA ILE A 55 12.27 2.82 11.56
C ILE A 55 12.15 4.24 12.13
N ARG A 56 13.00 4.55 13.11
CA ARG A 56 13.12 5.91 13.64
C ARG A 56 14.23 6.64 12.89
N LEU A 57 13.87 7.74 12.23
CA LEU A 57 14.80 8.65 11.57
C LEU A 57 14.78 9.98 12.33
N GLY A 58 15.71 10.11 13.29
CA GLY A 58 15.71 11.24 14.23
C GLY A 58 14.42 11.27 15.04
N SER A 59 13.67 12.37 14.93
CA SER A 59 12.39 12.55 15.62
C SER A 59 11.18 11.92 14.90
N ARG A 60 11.36 11.39 13.69
CA ARG A 60 10.27 10.87 12.85
C ARG A 60 10.22 9.35 12.88
N VAL A 61 9.01 8.81 12.88
CA VAL A 61 8.75 7.39 12.63
C VAL A 61 8.28 7.26 11.18
N VAL A 62 8.99 6.44 10.41
CA VAL A 62 8.69 6.19 8.99
C VAL A 62 8.66 4.70 8.71
N VAL A 63 7.96 4.32 7.66
CA VAL A 63 7.82 2.97 7.15
C VAL A 63 8.71 2.83 5.91
N PRO A 64 9.72 1.96 5.93
CA PRO A 64 10.47 1.64 4.71
C PRO A 64 9.55 0.94 3.72
N VAL A 65 9.43 1.50 2.51
CA VAL A 65 8.58 0.93 1.47
C VAL A 65 9.00 -0.49 1.10
N PRO A 66 10.29 -0.82 0.90
CA PRO A 66 10.67 -2.19 0.59
C PRO A 66 10.16 -3.17 1.64
N ALA A 67 10.31 -2.86 2.94
CA ALA A 67 9.82 -3.69 4.03
C ALA A 67 8.30 -3.82 4.06
N LEU A 68 7.58 -2.73 3.74
CA LEU A 68 6.13 -2.75 3.62
C LEU A 68 5.67 -3.64 2.46
N LEU A 69 6.30 -3.52 1.29
CA LEU A 69 6.04 -4.38 0.13
C LEU A 69 6.30 -5.85 0.46
N ARG A 70 7.40 -6.15 1.16
CA ARG A 70 7.70 -7.52 1.64
C ARG A 70 6.58 -8.09 2.49
N MET A 71 6.12 -7.30 3.46
CA MET A 71 5.04 -7.67 4.37
C MET A 71 3.72 -7.94 3.60
N LEU A 72 3.48 -7.20 2.52
CA LEU A 72 2.31 -7.35 1.66
C LEU A 72 2.45 -8.47 0.60
N GLY A 73 3.60 -9.15 0.54
CA GLY A 73 3.84 -10.22 -0.43
C GLY A 73 4.23 -9.73 -1.84
N GLU A 74 4.68 -8.49 -1.95
CA GLU A 74 5.03 -7.83 -3.22
C GLU A 74 6.50 -8.00 -3.61
N ASP A 75 7.29 -8.73 -2.82
CA ASP A 75 8.52 -9.33 -3.32
C ASP A 75 8.14 -10.51 -4.23
N ALA A 76 7.87 -10.22 -5.49
CA ALA A 76 7.95 -11.23 -6.52
C ALA A 76 9.41 -11.70 -6.61
N VAL A 77 9.73 -12.78 -5.90
CA VAL A 77 10.80 -13.77 -6.11
C VAL A 77 11.07 -14.41 -4.75
N LEU A 78 10.71 -15.69 -4.59
CA LEU A 78 11.38 -16.74 -3.77
C LEU A 78 10.51 -18.01 -3.56
N ILE A 79 9.41 -18.21 -4.30
CA ILE A 79 8.73 -19.54 -4.39
C ILE A 79 8.49 -20.04 -5.82
N ALA A 80 8.89 -19.25 -6.81
CA ALA A 80 8.74 -19.56 -8.24
C ALA A 80 9.72 -20.64 -8.74
N ASP A 81 10.93 -20.72 -8.17
CA ASP A 81 12.01 -21.55 -8.75
C ASP A 81 11.79 -23.06 -8.66
N ARG A 82 10.95 -23.57 -7.73
CA ARG A 82 10.68 -25.01 -7.63
C ARG A 82 9.41 -25.47 -8.34
N ALA A 83 8.48 -24.58 -8.66
CA ALA A 83 7.16 -24.93 -9.16
C ALA A 83 6.92 -24.58 -10.64
N GLU A 84 7.63 -23.60 -11.21
CA GLU A 84 7.26 -23.00 -12.49
C GLU A 84 7.74 -23.74 -13.74
N THR A 85 8.59 -24.78 -13.64
CA THR A 85 8.94 -25.59 -14.83
C THR A 85 7.83 -26.55 -15.26
N ALA A 86 6.71 -26.63 -14.54
CA ALA A 86 5.67 -27.65 -14.77
C ALA A 86 4.29 -27.15 -15.22
N GLY A 87 4.00 -25.85 -15.33
CA GLY A 87 2.70 -25.46 -15.90
C GLY A 87 2.33 -23.98 -15.86
N GLN A 88 1.50 -23.59 -16.84
CA GLN A 88 0.81 -22.32 -17.05
C GLN A 88 1.66 -21.23 -17.73
N ALA A 89 1.59 -20.95 -19.05
CA ALA A 89 0.51 -21.10 -20.03
C ALA A 89 -0.83 -20.50 -19.56
N GLY A 90 -0.98 -19.18 -19.73
CA GLY A 90 -2.26 -18.51 -19.93
C GLY A 90 -3.01 -18.04 -18.68
N SER A 91 -3.00 -16.72 -18.45
CA SER A 91 -4.14 -15.90 -18.01
C SER A 91 -3.63 -14.47 -17.77
N SER A 92 -3.80 -13.57 -18.73
CA SER A 92 -4.99 -12.70 -18.83
C SER A 92 -5.18 -11.86 -17.57
N HIS A 93 -4.42 -10.76 -17.47
CA HIS A 93 -4.81 -9.65 -16.61
C HIS A 93 -5.96 -8.89 -17.30
N ASP A 94 -7.18 -9.33 -16.99
CA ASP A 94 -8.42 -8.59 -17.20
C ASP A 94 -8.49 -7.50 -16.12
N GLY A 95 -8.06 -6.29 -16.46
CA GLY A 95 -8.29 -5.12 -15.61
C GLY A 95 -9.73 -4.63 -15.79
N PRO A 96 -10.46 -4.28 -14.73
CA PRO A 96 -11.80 -3.73 -14.91
C PRO A 96 -11.69 -2.35 -15.55
N ARG A 97 -12.12 -2.23 -16.81
CA ARG A 97 -12.36 -0.94 -17.47
C ARG A 97 -13.68 -0.39 -16.95
N VAL A 98 -13.61 0.49 -15.95
CA VAL A 98 -14.75 1.34 -15.60
C VAL A 98 -14.95 2.38 -16.72
N SER A 99 -15.85 2.08 -17.65
CA SER A 99 -16.35 3.03 -18.64
C SER A 99 -17.41 3.91 -17.97
N LEU A 100 -17.08 5.18 -17.71
CA LEU A 100 -18.05 6.23 -17.40
C LEU A 100 -18.46 6.90 -18.72
N THR A 101 -19.67 6.63 -19.18
CA THR A 101 -20.40 7.45 -20.16
C THR A 101 -21.88 7.22 -19.83
N ASP A 102 -22.45 8.07 -18.99
CA ASP A 102 -23.24 9.25 -19.37
C ASP A 102 -24.43 8.89 -20.29
N GLU A 103 -25.55 8.57 -19.65
CA GLU A 103 -26.87 8.65 -20.24
C GLU A 103 -27.72 9.46 -19.29
N ARG A 104 -28.10 10.68 -19.67
CA ARG A 104 -29.49 11.18 -19.58
C ARG A 104 -29.71 12.31 -20.60
N ALA A 105 -30.42 11.95 -21.66
CA ALA A 105 -31.41 12.81 -22.29
C ALA A 105 -32.72 12.80 -21.46
#